data_AF-A0A345I1I8-F1
#
_entry.id   AF-A0A345I1I8-F1
#
_cell.length_a   1.000
_cell.length_b   1.000
_cell.length_c   1.000
_cell.angle_alpha   90.00
_cell.angle_beta   90.00
_cell.angle_gamma   90.00
#
_symmetry.space_group_name_H-M   'P 1'
#
loop_
_entity.id
_entity.type
_entity.pdbx_description
1 polymer ?
#
loop_
_entity_poly.entity_id
_entity_poly.type
_entity_poly.pdbx_seq_one_letter_code
_entity_poly.pdbx_strand_id
1 'polypeptide(L)'
;MSPAGLDECVRACAAHSGKLVGTLGRRRIELAEKLRQLLAVHAVTEQPSAPARAATLLRRATGPRSTVDGDLLDALLAVGNKALDCGYDDELKLALLITDTVLTHRKGSRAGWRLRARTLEALGDEAGTIDAYDRYLALTEDDGFGVAAKNAGLRIGRERGRQLLALLERETPGAAPFAAGPATDVWAQGLALHDLGDTAGAEARLVGALLAMARDTAVALPDLQEAIGHYLDLRIAAHSGDASTLRELVGLYAEMRRNRMRGPISDPVFGGVEWISLGEFRNKIAGKSICLIANSQSVGRSSLGREIDAYDLVVRFNSYRIDAPATGRRTDIHVSIHKHGFNWDQHVPIRLVFGGISGDWKYSLRNRLVPGAQTYLGDESLRWPLRNIGRIGASAWPAIPTSGFNMLWLLDFLDVSPKLDLIGFDFYESGAYRIQEAMKMPITSVHEYTSEKTWVMERAQSVTDTRISLR
;
A
#
# COMPACT_ATOMS: atom_id res chain seq x y z
N MET A 1 7.36 -25.64 -6.36
CA MET A 1 5.91 -25.70 -6.08
C MET A 1 5.55 -27.16 -5.93
N SER A 2 5.15 -27.58 -4.73
CA SER A 2 4.63 -28.93 -4.51
C SER A 2 3.14 -28.91 -4.86
N PRO A 3 2.62 -29.83 -5.69
CA PRO A 3 1.19 -29.87 -5.98
C PRO A 3 0.41 -30.11 -4.69
N ALA A 4 -0.40 -29.14 -4.27
CA ALA A 4 -1.25 -29.27 -3.09
C ALA A 4 -2.66 -29.66 -3.53
N GLY A 5 -3.17 -30.77 -3.00
CA GLY A 5 -4.52 -31.24 -3.31
C GLY A 5 -5.61 -30.40 -2.62
N LEU A 6 -6.74 -30.19 -3.31
CA LEU A 6 -7.88 -29.45 -2.76
C LEU A 6 -8.37 -30.02 -1.42
N ASP A 7 -8.52 -31.35 -1.34
CA ASP A 7 -9.03 -32.04 -0.14
C ASP A 7 -8.10 -31.88 1.07
N GLU A 8 -6.79 -31.80 0.84
CA GLU A 8 -5.81 -31.52 1.89
C GLU A 8 -5.95 -30.08 2.40
N CYS A 9 -6.05 -29.11 1.49
CA CYS A 9 -6.25 -27.71 1.82
C CYS A 9 -7.54 -27.49 2.61
N VAL A 10 -8.66 -28.08 2.17
CA VAL A 10 -9.95 -27.96 2.87
C VAL A 10 -9.87 -28.58 4.27
N ARG A 11 -9.25 -29.75 4.42
CA ARG A 11 -9.04 -30.37 5.75
C ARG A 11 -8.19 -29.48 6.66
N ALA A 12 -7.13 -28.86 6.14
CA ALA A 12 -6.33 -27.92 6.90
C ALA A 12 -7.15 -26.68 7.32
N CYS A 13 -7.98 -26.13 6.42
CA CYS A 13 -8.92 -25.05 6.74
C CYS A 13 -9.92 -25.46 7.84
N ALA A 14 -10.48 -26.67 7.78
CA ALA A 14 -11.40 -27.17 8.80
C ALA A 14 -10.72 -27.31 10.17
N ALA A 15 -9.53 -27.92 10.21
CA ALA A 15 -8.75 -28.06 11.43
C ALA A 15 -8.41 -26.67 12.04
N HIS A 16 -7.99 -25.72 11.20
CA HIS A 16 -7.68 -24.37 11.65
C HIS A 16 -8.92 -23.62 12.14
N SER A 17 -10.07 -23.81 11.50
CA SER A 17 -11.35 -23.26 11.97
C SER A 17 -11.69 -23.73 13.38
N GLY A 18 -11.41 -24.99 13.71
CA GLY A 18 -11.58 -25.55 15.05
C GLY A 18 -10.65 -24.91 16.09
N LYS A 19 -9.38 -24.67 15.73
CA LYS A 19 -8.39 -24.01 16.62
C LYS A 19 -8.77 -22.59 17.00
N LEU A 20 -9.50 -21.88 16.12
CA LEU A 20 -9.87 -20.48 16.34
C LEU A 20 -11.14 -20.29 17.19
N VAL A 21 -11.79 -21.38 17.61
CA VAL A 21 -12.95 -21.31 18.51
C VAL A 21 -12.54 -20.71 19.85
N GLY A 22 -13.24 -19.67 20.29
CA GLY A 22 -12.96 -19.00 21.57
C GLY A 22 -11.83 -17.97 21.53
N THR A 23 -11.27 -17.65 20.36
CA THR A 23 -10.28 -16.57 20.24
C THR A 23 -10.89 -15.18 20.47
N LEU A 24 -10.18 -14.32 21.21
CA LEU A 24 -10.61 -12.94 21.50
C LEU A 24 -10.03 -11.90 20.51
N GLY A 25 -9.10 -12.32 19.64
CA GLY A 25 -8.43 -11.42 18.71
C GLY A 25 -9.31 -11.10 17.50
N ARG A 26 -9.63 -9.81 17.28
CA ARG A 26 -10.47 -9.35 16.15
C ARG A 26 -10.07 -9.95 14.80
N ARG A 27 -8.77 -9.98 14.47
CA ARG A 27 -8.29 -10.54 13.18
C ARG A 27 -8.54 -12.04 13.06
N ARG A 28 -8.34 -12.80 14.14
CA ARG A 28 -8.62 -14.24 14.19
C ARG A 28 -10.12 -14.54 14.16
N ILE A 29 -10.97 -13.68 14.74
CA ILE A 29 -12.42 -13.77 14.61
C ILE A 29 -12.86 -13.61 13.14
N GLU A 30 -12.33 -12.59 12.45
CA GLU A 30 -12.60 -12.37 11.02
C GLU A 30 -12.11 -13.54 10.16
N LEU A 31 -10.94 -14.12 10.46
CA LEU A 31 -10.45 -15.33 9.80
C LEU A 31 -11.37 -16.54 10.03
N ALA A 32 -11.80 -16.76 11.28
CA ALA A 32 -12.69 -17.87 11.63
C ALA A 32 -14.03 -17.77 10.88
N GLU A 33 -14.54 -16.55 10.65
CA GLU A 33 -15.75 -16.34 9.84
C GLU A 33 -15.52 -16.74 8.38
N LYS A 34 -14.39 -16.34 7.77
CA LYS A 34 -14.05 -16.72 6.40
C LYS A 34 -13.83 -18.22 6.23
N LEU A 35 -13.24 -18.87 7.23
CA LEU A 35 -13.08 -20.33 7.24
C LEU A 35 -14.44 -21.04 7.25
N ARG A 36 -15.39 -20.59 8.08
CA ARG A 36 -16.77 -21.14 8.07
C ARG A 36 -17.47 -20.94 6.74
N GLN A 37 -17.33 -19.75 6.14
CA GLN A 37 -17.90 -19.47 4.81
C GLN A 37 -17.31 -20.40 3.74
N LEU A 38 -15.99 -20.60 3.74
CA LEU A 38 -15.32 -21.53 2.83
C LEU A 38 -15.85 -22.96 2.98
N LEU A 39 -15.97 -23.46 4.21
CA LEU A 39 -16.46 -24.82 4.47
C LEU A 39 -17.93 -24.99 4.05
N ALA A 40 -18.76 -23.96 4.23
CA ALA A 40 -20.14 -23.97 3.77
C ALA A 40 -20.23 -24.00 2.23
N VAL A 41 -19.43 -23.18 1.53
CA VAL A 41 -19.36 -23.19 0.06
C VAL A 41 -18.92 -24.57 -0.45
N HIS A 42 -17.86 -25.13 0.12
CA HIS A 42 -17.37 -26.45 -0.27
C HIS A 42 -18.41 -27.56 -0.04
N ALA A 43 -19.12 -27.54 1.09
CA ALA A 43 -20.17 -28.52 1.39
C ALA A 43 -21.35 -28.45 0.39
N VAL A 44 -21.69 -27.27 -0.11
CA VAL A 44 -22.71 -27.10 -1.15
C VAL A 44 -22.21 -27.62 -2.50
N THR A 45 -20.94 -27.38 -2.84
CA THR A 45 -20.33 -27.86 -4.10
C THR A 45 -20.16 -29.38 -4.13
N GLU A 46 -19.96 -30.05 -2.99
CA GLU A 46 -19.84 -31.52 -2.92
C GLU A 46 -21.19 -32.27 -2.95
N GLN A 47 -22.33 -31.61 -2.74
CA GLN A 47 -23.62 -32.30 -2.79
C GLN A 47 -23.92 -32.79 -4.23
N PRO A 48 -24.08 -34.10 -4.46
CA PRO A 48 -24.48 -34.59 -5.76
C PRO A 48 -25.89 -34.07 -6.08
N SER A 49 -26.04 -33.42 -7.23
CA SER A 49 -27.35 -33.16 -7.83
C SER A 49 -28.17 -34.46 -7.79
N ALA A 50 -29.40 -34.38 -7.27
CA ALA A 50 -30.28 -35.52 -7.03
C ALA A 50 -30.28 -36.55 -8.19
N PRO A 51 -30.38 -37.87 -7.90
CA PRO A 51 -30.28 -38.89 -8.94
C PRO A 51 -31.49 -38.81 -9.88
N ALA A 52 -31.24 -38.40 -11.13
CA ALA A 52 -32.11 -38.79 -12.23
C ALA A 52 -32.14 -40.32 -12.28
N ARG A 53 -33.35 -40.89 -12.21
CA ARG A 53 -33.62 -42.33 -12.09
C ARG A 53 -32.81 -43.16 -13.09
N ALA A 54 -32.04 -44.09 -12.53
CA ALA A 54 -31.46 -45.33 -13.05
C ALA A 54 -31.53 -45.60 -14.58
N ALA A 55 -30.34 -45.67 -15.21
CA ALA A 55 -30.01 -46.69 -16.21
C ALA A 55 -28.49 -46.79 -16.44
N THR A 56 -27.92 -47.87 -15.90
CA THR A 56 -26.87 -48.74 -16.50
C THR A 56 -25.40 -48.29 -16.66
N LEU A 57 -24.54 -49.17 -16.11
CA LEU A 57 -23.22 -49.63 -16.58
C LEU A 57 -21.93 -48.85 -16.23
N LEU A 58 -21.26 -49.37 -15.21
CA LEU A 58 -19.83 -49.72 -15.17
C LEU A 58 -18.92 -48.92 -16.12
N ARG A 59 -18.41 -47.80 -15.62
CA ARG A 59 -17.10 -47.28 -16.03
C ARG A 59 -16.35 -46.86 -14.77
N ARG A 60 -15.28 -47.59 -14.44
CA ARG A 60 -14.28 -47.16 -13.45
C ARG A 60 -13.76 -45.79 -13.90
N ALA A 61 -14.24 -44.73 -13.27
CA ALA A 61 -13.68 -43.40 -13.38
C ALA A 61 -12.57 -43.25 -12.35
N THR A 62 -11.40 -43.83 -12.64
CA THR A 62 -10.16 -43.48 -11.95
C THR A 62 -9.62 -42.19 -12.59
N GLY A 63 -9.95 -41.05 -11.99
CA GLY A 63 -9.35 -39.75 -12.30
C GLY A 63 -10.02 -38.63 -11.49
N PRO A 64 -9.28 -37.80 -10.73
CA PRO A 64 -9.88 -36.74 -9.94
C PRO A 64 -10.42 -35.64 -10.87
N ARG A 65 -11.74 -35.53 -10.99
CA ARG A 65 -12.41 -34.33 -11.51
C ARG A 65 -12.63 -33.37 -10.33
N SER A 66 -11.57 -32.71 -9.86
CA SER A 66 -11.69 -31.62 -8.88
C SER A 66 -11.33 -30.29 -9.54
N THR A 67 -12.19 -29.82 -10.44
CA THR A 67 -12.11 -28.44 -10.93
C THR A 67 -12.66 -27.54 -9.84
N VAL A 68 -11.80 -26.71 -9.24
CA VAL A 68 -12.23 -25.65 -8.31
C VAL A 68 -13.12 -24.68 -9.09
N ASP A 69 -14.38 -24.55 -8.69
CA ASP A 69 -15.30 -23.57 -9.28
C ASP A 69 -14.94 -22.13 -8.88
N GLY A 70 -15.62 -21.14 -9.45
CA GLY A 70 -15.34 -19.73 -9.18
C GLY A 70 -15.57 -19.32 -7.72
N ASP A 71 -16.64 -19.82 -7.11
CA ASP A 71 -17.06 -19.42 -5.77
C ASP A 71 -16.14 -20.01 -4.69
N LEU A 72 -15.74 -21.27 -4.86
CA LEU A 72 -14.78 -21.95 -4.00
C LEU A 72 -13.38 -21.31 -4.12
N LEU A 73 -12.98 -20.91 -5.33
CA LEU A 73 -11.74 -20.17 -5.55
C LEU A 73 -11.74 -18.83 -4.80
N ASP A 74 -12.83 -18.06 -4.91
CA ASP A 74 -12.95 -16.77 -4.25
C ASP A 74 -12.99 -16.90 -2.72
N ALA A 75 -13.67 -17.94 -2.22
CA ALA A 75 -13.66 -18.28 -0.79
C ALA A 75 -12.26 -18.65 -0.29
N LEU A 76 -11.51 -19.46 -1.05
CA LEU A 76 -10.11 -19.81 -0.73
C LEU A 76 -9.23 -18.56 -0.68
N LEU A 77 -9.31 -17.70 -1.69
CA LEU A 77 -8.57 -16.43 -1.73
C LEU A 77 -8.94 -15.51 -0.56
N ALA A 78 -10.22 -15.45 -0.17
CA ALA A 78 -10.67 -14.67 0.97
C ALA A 78 -10.07 -15.17 2.30
N VAL A 79 -10.07 -16.50 2.52
CA VAL A 79 -9.42 -17.11 3.69
C VAL A 79 -7.91 -16.83 3.66
N GLY A 80 -7.25 -17.05 2.53
CA GLY A 80 -5.80 -16.85 2.43
C GLY A 80 -5.38 -15.39 2.71
N ASN A 81 -6.15 -14.40 2.23
CA ASN A 81 -5.90 -13.00 2.59
C ASN A 81 -6.07 -12.74 4.09
N LYS A 82 -7.12 -13.29 4.72
CA LYS A 82 -7.34 -13.11 6.17
C LYS A 82 -6.32 -13.85 7.03
N ALA A 83 -5.85 -15.00 6.57
CA ALA A 83 -4.78 -15.73 7.24
C ALA A 83 -3.47 -14.93 7.19
N LEU A 84 -3.13 -14.38 6.03
CA LEU A 84 -2.02 -13.44 5.88
C LEU A 84 -2.16 -12.21 6.80
N ASP A 85 -3.34 -11.59 6.89
CA ASP A 85 -3.57 -10.42 7.75
C ASP A 85 -3.38 -10.72 9.25
N CYS A 86 -3.56 -11.98 9.67
CA CYS A 86 -3.30 -12.42 11.04
C CYS A 86 -1.80 -12.41 11.36
N GLY A 87 -0.95 -12.85 10.43
CA GLY A 87 0.51 -12.72 10.50
C GLY A 87 1.23 -13.65 11.49
N TYR A 88 0.55 -14.66 12.04
CA TYR A 88 1.19 -15.69 12.87
C TYR A 88 1.62 -16.90 12.03
N ASP A 89 2.60 -17.66 12.49
CA ASP A 89 3.22 -18.77 11.74
C ASP A 89 2.21 -19.80 11.21
N ASP A 90 1.28 -20.26 12.04
CA ASP A 90 0.27 -21.25 11.62
C ASP A 90 -0.64 -20.67 10.51
N GLU A 91 -1.08 -19.42 10.66
CA GLU A 91 -1.88 -18.72 9.67
C GLU A 91 -1.11 -18.41 8.37
N LEU A 92 0.19 -18.09 8.45
CA LEU A 92 1.03 -17.90 7.27
C LEU A 92 1.25 -19.21 6.51
N LYS A 93 1.46 -20.32 7.22
CA LYS A 93 1.53 -21.67 6.62
C LYS A 93 0.21 -22.05 5.95
N LEU A 94 -0.92 -21.74 6.58
CA LEU A 94 -2.24 -21.95 5.98
C LEU A 94 -2.43 -21.09 4.72
N ALA A 95 -2.05 -19.82 4.75
CA ALA A 95 -2.11 -18.94 3.58
C ALA A 95 -1.24 -19.48 2.43
N LEU A 96 -0.05 -20.01 2.73
CA LEU A 96 0.84 -20.59 1.73
C LEU A 96 0.20 -21.82 1.07
N LEU A 97 -0.31 -22.76 1.89
CA LEU A 97 -1.02 -23.95 1.41
C LEU A 97 -2.19 -23.58 0.48
N ILE A 98 -3.01 -22.61 0.89
CA ILE A 98 -4.11 -22.11 0.07
C ILE A 98 -3.61 -21.57 -1.28
N THR A 99 -2.52 -20.80 -1.28
CA THR A 99 -1.97 -20.26 -2.54
C THR A 99 -1.43 -21.36 -3.45
N ASP A 100 -0.78 -22.39 -2.90
CA ASP A 100 -0.32 -23.55 -3.66
C ASP A 100 -1.50 -24.31 -4.29
N THR A 101 -2.58 -24.54 -3.53
CA THR A 101 -3.81 -25.18 -4.04
C THR A 101 -4.45 -24.33 -5.13
N VAL A 102 -4.66 -23.03 -4.89
CA VAL A 102 -5.22 -22.09 -5.87
C VAL A 102 -4.44 -22.11 -7.18
N LEU A 103 -3.10 -22.05 -7.11
CA LEU A 103 -2.25 -22.01 -8.30
C LEU A 103 -2.06 -23.37 -8.96
N THR A 104 -2.23 -24.47 -8.22
CA THR A 104 -2.30 -25.83 -8.78
C THR A 104 -3.53 -25.97 -9.69
N HIS A 105 -4.69 -25.47 -9.25
CA HIS A 105 -5.94 -25.57 -10.02
C HIS A 105 -6.14 -24.44 -11.04
N ARG A 106 -5.61 -23.23 -10.78
CA ARG A 106 -5.75 -22.06 -11.65
C ARG A 106 -4.44 -21.27 -11.74
N LYS A 107 -3.50 -21.79 -12.54
CA LYS A 107 -2.18 -21.17 -12.81
C LYS A 107 -2.26 -19.71 -13.31
N GLY A 108 -3.33 -19.33 -13.99
CA GLY A 108 -3.58 -17.96 -14.47
C GLY A 108 -4.21 -17.01 -13.44
N SER A 109 -4.33 -17.41 -12.17
CA SER A 109 -4.95 -16.58 -11.14
C SER A 109 -4.03 -15.43 -10.72
N ARG A 110 -4.28 -14.21 -11.25
CA ARG A 110 -3.58 -12.98 -10.82
C ARG A 110 -3.66 -12.77 -9.30
N ALA A 111 -4.85 -12.95 -8.73
CA ALA A 111 -5.05 -12.82 -7.29
C ALA A 111 -4.27 -13.89 -6.49
N GLY A 112 -4.19 -15.11 -7.01
CA GLY A 112 -3.40 -16.20 -6.42
C GLY A 112 -1.91 -15.89 -6.38
N TRP A 113 -1.31 -15.45 -7.49
CA TRP A 113 0.11 -15.08 -7.54
C TRP A 113 0.44 -13.90 -6.63
N ARG A 114 -0.41 -12.88 -6.59
CA ARG A 114 -0.22 -11.72 -5.70
C ARG A 114 -0.34 -12.11 -4.23
N LEU A 115 -1.29 -12.97 -3.87
CA LEU A 115 -1.42 -13.48 -2.50
C LEU A 115 -0.19 -14.32 -2.12
N ARG A 116 0.25 -15.23 -3.01
CA ARG A 116 1.47 -16.03 -2.81
C ARG A 116 2.68 -15.16 -2.52
N ALA A 117 2.92 -14.16 -3.36
CA ALA A 117 4.07 -13.28 -3.20
C ALA A 117 4.06 -12.58 -1.83
N ARG A 118 2.92 -12.03 -1.41
CA ARG A 118 2.79 -11.40 -0.08
C ARG A 118 2.97 -12.39 1.07
N THR A 119 2.51 -13.62 0.92
CA THR A 119 2.68 -14.66 1.94
C THR A 119 4.13 -15.11 2.06
N LEU A 120 4.81 -15.35 0.95
CA LEU A 120 6.24 -15.68 0.94
C LEU A 120 7.08 -14.53 1.51
N GLU A 121 6.68 -13.29 1.23
CA GLU A 121 7.34 -12.11 1.78
C GLU A 121 7.21 -12.05 3.31
N ALA A 122 6.02 -12.35 3.83
CA ALA A 122 5.77 -12.43 5.27
C ALA A 122 6.51 -13.59 5.94
N LEU A 123 6.71 -14.70 5.22
CA LEU A 123 7.52 -15.84 5.66
C LEU A 123 9.03 -15.61 5.50
N GLY A 124 9.46 -14.51 4.88
CA GLY A 124 10.87 -14.21 4.64
C GLY A 124 11.51 -14.90 3.43
N ASP A 125 10.75 -15.64 2.62
CA ASP A 125 11.25 -16.25 1.36
C ASP A 125 11.33 -15.20 0.25
N GLU A 126 12.45 -14.49 0.18
CA GLU A 126 12.68 -13.43 -0.79
C GLU A 126 12.73 -13.94 -2.24
N ALA A 127 13.35 -15.10 -2.48
CA ALA A 127 13.49 -15.63 -3.83
C ALA A 127 12.12 -16.06 -4.39
N GLY A 128 11.33 -16.76 -3.58
CA GLY A 128 9.96 -17.13 -3.94
C GLY A 128 9.04 -15.93 -4.08
N THR A 129 9.23 -14.88 -3.28
CA THR A 129 8.49 -13.61 -3.40
C THR A 129 8.71 -12.96 -4.77
N ILE A 130 9.97 -12.82 -5.20
CA ILE A 130 10.34 -12.21 -6.48
C ILE A 130 9.74 -13.00 -7.65
N ASP A 131 9.88 -14.32 -7.66
CA ASP A 131 9.31 -15.19 -8.71
C ASP A 131 7.78 -15.06 -8.76
N ALA A 132 7.10 -15.08 -7.61
CA ALA A 132 5.65 -14.95 -7.56
C ALA A 132 5.16 -13.57 -8.06
N TYR A 133 5.88 -12.48 -7.78
CA TYR A 133 5.56 -11.17 -8.34
C TYR A 133 5.84 -11.10 -9.85
N ASP A 134 6.92 -11.70 -10.36
CA ASP A 134 7.17 -11.78 -11.82
C ASP A 134 6.02 -12.50 -12.53
N ARG A 135 5.54 -13.62 -11.96
CA ARG A 135 4.40 -14.38 -12.48
C ARG A 135 3.11 -13.57 -12.49
N TYR A 136 2.88 -12.76 -11.45
CA TYR A 136 1.75 -11.83 -11.41
C TYR A 136 1.85 -10.76 -12.51
N LEU A 137 3.02 -10.13 -12.66
CA LEU A 137 3.26 -9.08 -13.65
C LEU A 137 3.12 -9.59 -15.08
N ALA A 138 3.55 -10.83 -15.36
CA ALA A 138 3.37 -11.47 -16.66
C ALA A 138 1.90 -11.71 -17.03
N LEU A 139 0.96 -11.60 -16.09
CA LEU A 139 -0.47 -11.81 -16.29
C LEU A 139 -1.28 -10.51 -16.32
N THR A 140 -0.66 -9.33 -16.16
CA THR A 140 -1.37 -8.04 -16.09
C THR A 140 -0.67 -6.98 -16.94
N GLU A 141 -1.44 -6.23 -17.73
CA GLU A 141 -0.94 -5.08 -18.49
C GLU A 141 -0.94 -3.79 -17.65
N ASP A 142 -1.81 -3.74 -16.64
CA ASP A 142 -1.92 -2.64 -15.69
C ASP A 142 -1.46 -3.11 -14.29
N ASP A 143 -0.48 -2.40 -13.73
CA ASP A 143 0.04 -2.60 -12.38
C ASP A 143 -0.65 -1.65 -11.37
N GLY A 144 -1.96 -1.77 -11.25
CA GLY A 144 -2.76 -0.97 -10.32
C GLY A 144 -2.40 -1.13 -8.84
N PHE A 145 -1.46 -2.04 -8.49
CA PHE A 145 -0.96 -2.26 -7.14
C PHE A 145 0.50 -1.84 -6.93
N GLY A 146 1.20 -1.35 -7.94
CA GLY A 146 2.61 -0.95 -7.85
C GLY A 146 3.58 -2.11 -7.55
N VAL A 147 3.22 -3.33 -7.97
CA VAL A 147 4.02 -4.54 -7.78
C VAL A 147 5.35 -4.49 -8.52
N ALA A 148 5.41 -3.87 -9.71
CA ALA A 148 6.64 -3.77 -10.50
C ALA A 148 7.73 -3.00 -9.74
N ALA A 149 7.39 -1.83 -9.19
CA ALA A 149 8.31 -1.02 -8.39
C ALA A 149 8.73 -1.76 -7.11
N LYS A 150 7.78 -2.43 -6.44
CA LYS A 150 8.07 -3.23 -5.25
C LYS A 150 9.05 -4.37 -5.57
N ASN A 151 8.79 -5.13 -6.63
CA ASN A 151 9.61 -6.26 -7.04
C ASN A 151 11.03 -5.83 -7.46
N ALA A 152 11.16 -4.70 -8.18
CA ALA A 152 12.46 -4.08 -8.45
C ALA A 152 13.21 -3.72 -7.16
N GLY A 153 12.50 -3.23 -6.14
CA GLY A 153 13.05 -2.92 -4.83
C GLY A 153 13.59 -4.13 -4.09
N LEU A 154 12.85 -5.25 -4.14
CA LEU A 154 13.29 -6.52 -3.57
C LEU A 154 14.56 -7.02 -4.27
N ARG A 155 14.64 -6.94 -5.61
CA ARG A 155 15.83 -7.34 -6.37
C ARG A 155 17.06 -6.51 -6.04
N ILE A 156 16.91 -5.19 -6.00
CA ILE A 156 18.00 -4.29 -5.60
C ILE A 156 18.40 -4.54 -4.15
N GLY A 157 17.41 -4.73 -3.26
CA GLY A 157 17.65 -5.07 -1.85
C GLY A 157 18.47 -6.33 -1.69
N ARG A 158 18.09 -7.41 -2.39
CA ARG A 158 18.82 -8.68 -2.43
C ARG A 158 20.26 -8.51 -2.88
N GLU A 159 20.47 -7.73 -3.94
CA GLU A 159 21.81 -7.45 -4.47
C GLU A 159 22.67 -6.67 -3.46
N ARG A 160 22.09 -5.65 -2.82
CA ARG A 160 22.79 -4.89 -1.76
C ARG A 160 23.12 -5.74 -0.54
N GLY A 161 22.23 -6.67 -0.16
CA GLY A 161 22.50 -7.65 0.90
C GLY A 161 23.69 -8.56 0.55
N ARG A 162 23.76 -9.05 -0.70
CA ARG A 162 24.91 -9.84 -1.17
C ARG A 162 26.22 -9.05 -1.16
N GLN A 163 26.18 -7.81 -1.64
CA GLN A 163 27.35 -6.92 -1.63
C GLN A 163 27.83 -6.64 -0.20
N LEU A 164 26.91 -6.43 0.74
CA LEU A 164 27.21 -6.25 2.15
C LEU A 164 27.89 -7.49 2.74
N LEU A 165 27.34 -8.69 2.52
CA LEU A 165 27.91 -9.93 3.03
C LEU A 165 29.29 -10.23 2.41
N ALA A 166 29.45 -9.97 1.11
CA ALA A 166 30.74 -10.12 0.43
C ALA A 166 31.79 -9.10 0.92
N LEU A 167 31.36 -7.89 1.30
CA LEU A 167 32.22 -6.90 1.94
C LEU A 167 32.67 -7.39 3.33
N LEU A 168 31.75 -7.88 4.15
CA LEU A 168 32.06 -8.46 5.47
C LEU A 168 33.01 -9.66 5.37
N GLU A 169 32.78 -10.59 4.44
CA GLU A 169 33.65 -11.75 4.22
C GLU A 169 35.06 -11.32 3.81
N ARG A 170 35.18 -10.28 2.98
CA ARG A 170 36.48 -9.74 2.55
C ARG A 170 37.22 -9.01 3.68
N GLU A 171 36.51 -8.21 4.46
CA GLU A 171 37.09 -7.44 5.57
C GLU A 171 37.42 -8.32 6.79
N THR A 172 36.77 -9.48 6.91
CA THR A 172 36.97 -10.42 8.03
C THR A 172 37.38 -11.82 7.53
N PRO A 173 38.61 -12.02 7.03
CA PRO A 173 39.06 -13.33 6.53
C PRO A 173 38.97 -14.46 7.57
N GLY A 174 39.10 -14.12 8.87
CA GLY A 174 38.98 -15.06 9.98
C GLY A 174 37.56 -15.63 10.19
N ALA A 175 36.55 -15.12 9.48
CA ALA A 175 35.17 -15.58 9.60
C ALA A 175 34.87 -16.89 8.85
N ALA A 176 35.66 -17.22 7.82
CA ALA A 176 35.39 -18.36 6.93
C ALA A 176 35.21 -19.71 7.67
N PRO A 177 36.01 -20.06 8.70
CA PRO A 177 35.81 -21.31 9.45
C PRO A 177 34.47 -21.39 10.19
N PHE A 178 33.90 -20.24 10.56
CA PHE A 178 32.66 -20.15 11.33
C PHE A 178 31.40 -20.12 10.45
N ALA A 179 31.56 -19.88 9.14
CA ALA A 179 30.46 -19.83 8.16
C ALA A 179 29.87 -21.21 7.79
N ALA A 180 30.38 -22.28 8.39
CA ALA A 180 29.89 -23.66 8.20
C ALA A 180 29.22 -24.26 9.45
N GLY A 181 29.25 -23.56 10.60
CA GLY A 181 28.67 -24.02 11.85
C GLY A 181 27.21 -23.60 12.07
N PRO A 182 26.55 -24.08 13.13
CA PRO A 182 25.22 -23.62 13.52
C PRO A 182 25.26 -22.12 13.86
N ALA A 183 24.57 -21.30 13.05
CA ALA A 183 24.70 -19.85 13.13
C ALA A 183 24.39 -19.28 14.51
N THR A 184 23.35 -19.80 15.19
CA THR A 184 22.94 -19.35 16.53
C THR A 184 24.03 -19.58 17.57
N ASP A 185 24.68 -20.75 17.55
CA ASP A 185 25.73 -21.08 18.52
C ASP A 185 26.98 -20.25 18.27
N VAL A 186 27.36 -20.09 17.00
CA VAL A 186 28.49 -19.25 16.59
C VAL A 186 28.23 -17.79 16.96
N TRP A 187 27.01 -17.28 16.75
CA TRP A 187 26.61 -15.93 17.12
C TRP A 187 26.72 -15.71 18.63
N ALA A 188 26.19 -16.64 19.44
CA ALA A 188 26.27 -16.58 20.90
C ALA A 188 27.71 -16.58 21.41
N GLN A 189 28.59 -17.39 20.83
CA GLN A 189 30.02 -17.38 21.14
C GLN A 189 30.69 -16.05 20.76
N GLY A 190 30.29 -15.44 19.63
CA GLY A 190 30.76 -14.13 19.21
C GLY A 190 30.41 -13.03 20.22
N LEU A 191 29.15 -13.02 20.71
CA LEU A 191 28.72 -12.09 21.75
C LEU A 191 29.48 -12.30 23.07
N ALA A 192 29.68 -13.55 23.49
CA ALA A 192 30.45 -13.85 24.70
C ALA A 192 31.91 -13.34 24.62
N LEU A 193 32.55 -13.44 23.46
CA LEU A 193 33.89 -12.88 23.25
C LEU A 193 33.88 -11.34 23.23
N HIS A 194 32.83 -10.74 22.68
CA HIS A 194 32.65 -9.29 22.71
C HIS A 194 32.56 -8.77 24.15
N ASP A 195 31.78 -9.44 25.00
CA ASP A 195 31.63 -9.11 26.42
C ASP A 195 32.95 -9.27 27.20
N LEU A 196 33.81 -10.19 26.77
CA LEU A 196 35.17 -10.38 27.31
C LEU A 196 36.20 -9.40 26.74
N GLY A 197 35.82 -8.55 25.79
CA GLY A 197 36.71 -7.58 25.12
C GLY A 197 37.58 -8.16 24.00
N ASP A 198 37.43 -9.44 23.64
CA ASP A 198 38.11 -10.04 22.49
C ASP A 198 37.40 -9.64 21.19
N THR A 199 37.78 -8.47 20.70
CA THR A 199 37.14 -7.83 19.53
C THR A 199 37.38 -8.62 18.25
N ALA A 200 38.60 -9.12 18.04
CA ALA A 200 38.95 -9.88 16.84
C ALA A 200 38.27 -11.26 16.81
N GLY A 201 38.25 -11.97 17.94
CA GLY A 201 37.58 -13.26 18.06
C GLY A 201 36.06 -13.16 17.97
N ALA A 202 35.48 -12.08 18.49
CA ALA A 202 34.07 -11.76 18.36
C ALA A 202 33.68 -11.48 16.91
N GLU A 203 34.42 -10.59 16.23
CA GLU A 203 34.13 -10.19 14.85
C GLU A 203 34.16 -11.39 13.88
N ALA A 204 35.18 -12.24 13.98
CA ALA A 204 35.27 -13.45 13.16
C ALA A 204 34.04 -14.36 13.31
N ARG A 205 33.53 -14.54 14.53
CA ARG A 205 32.36 -15.38 14.80
C ARG A 205 31.05 -14.72 14.38
N LEU A 206 30.84 -13.45 14.71
CA LEU A 206 29.63 -12.73 14.35
C LEU A 206 29.47 -12.66 12.82
N VAL A 207 30.54 -12.29 12.09
CA VAL A 207 30.52 -12.30 10.62
C VAL A 207 30.32 -13.72 10.07
N GLY A 208 31.00 -14.72 10.64
CA GLY A 208 30.82 -16.11 10.25
C GLY A 208 29.38 -16.60 10.40
N ALA A 209 28.72 -16.24 11.51
CA ALA A 209 27.31 -16.54 11.74
C ALA A 209 26.40 -15.84 10.72
N LEU A 210 26.64 -14.57 10.38
CA LEU A 210 25.87 -13.88 9.32
C LEU A 210 26.00 -14.58 7.96
N LEU A 211 27.20 -15.04 7.61
CA LEU A 211 27.44 -15.79 6.38
C LEU A 211 26.75 -17.17 6.41
N ALA A 212 26.73 -17.85 7.56
CA ALA A 212 25.99 -19.10 7.74
C ALA A 212 24.48 -18.89 7.60
N MET A 213 23.92 -17.87 8.25
CA MET A 213 22.50 -17.49 8.15
C MET A 213 22.10 -17.20 6.71
N ALA A 214 22.95 -16.49 5.95
CA ALA A 214 22.66 -16.16 4.55
C ALA A 214 22.67 -17.37 3.59
N ARG A 215 23.36 -18.46 3.97
CA ARG A 215 23.41 -19.72 3.21
C ARG A 215 22.28 -20.67 3.58
N ASP A 216 21.79 -20.57 4.81
CA ASP A 216 20.69 -21.39 5.30
C ASP A 216 19.34 -20.87 4.81
N THR A 217 18.70 -21.62 3.92
CA THR A 217 17.36 -21.30 3.39
C THR A 217 16.25 -21.39 4.44
N ALA A 218 16.51 -21.99 5.61
CA ALA A 218 15.55 -22.05 6.70
C ALA A 218 15.52 -20.77 7.55
N VAL A 219 16.57 -19.94 7.49
CA VAL A 219 16.61 -18.66 8.21
C VAL A 219 15.76 -17.64 7.45
N ALA A 220 14.78 -17.06 8.13
CA ALA A 220 13.94 -16.03 7.53
C ALA A 220 14.78 -14.76 7.31
N LEU A 221 14.60 -14.12 6.15
CA LEU A 221 15.35 -12.91 5.83
C LEU A 221 15.25 -11.80 6.90
N PRO A 222 14.09 -11.55 7.56
CA PRO A 222 14.02 -10.56 8.65
C PRO A 222 15.02 -10.83 9.78
N ASP A 223 15.24 -12.09 10.15
CA ASP A 223 16.16 -12.48 11.22
C ASP A 223 17.61 -12.19 10.84
N LEU A 224 17.99 -12.47 9.59
CA LEU A 224 19.30 -12.09 9.06
C LEU A 224 19.47 -10.55 9.06
N GLN A 225 18.43 -9.80 8.70
CA GLN A 225 18.50 -8.33 8.70
C GLN A 225 18.65 -7.76 10.10
N GLU A 226 17.95 -8.33 11.07
CA GLU A 226 18.07 -7.96 12.48
C GLU A 226 19.47 -8.26 13.01
N ALA A 227 20.02 -9.44 12.71
CA ALA A 227 21.38 -9.80 13.07
C ALA A 227 22.42 -8.86 12.45
N ILE A 228 22.30 -8.49 11.17
CA ILE A 228 23.18 -7.51 10.53
C ILE A 228 23.09 -6.16 11.24
N GLY A 229 21.87 -5.69 11.55
CA GLY A 229 21.65 -4.45 12.28
C GLY A 229 22.35 -4.46 13.65
N HIS A 230 22.15 -5.52 14.41
CA HIS A 230 22.79 -5.70 15.71
C HIS A 230 24.32 -5.72 15.61
N TYR A 231 24.90 -6.42 14.63
CA TYR A 231 26.36 -6.40 14.40
C TYR A 231 26.88 -4.99 14.09
N LEU A 232 26.18 -4.22 13.25
CA LEU A 232 26.58 -2.85 12.94
C LEU A 232 26.51 -1.95 14.19
N ASP A 233 25.48 -2.10 15.02
CA ASP A 233 25.36 -1.35 16.28
C ASP A 233 26.52 -1.66 17.23
N LEU A 234 26.90 -2.94 17.39
CA LEU A 234 28.07 -3.34 18.20
C LEU A 234 29.37 -2.72 17.65
N ARG A 235 29.56 -2.73 16.33
CA ARG A 235 30.73 -2.15 15.67
C ARG A 235 30.81 -0.64 15.86
N ILE A 236 29.68 0.07 15.73
CA ILE A 236 29.61 1.52 15.95
C ILE A 236 29.91 1.85 17.41
N ALA A 237 29.33 1.09 18.35
CA ALA A 237 29.56 1.29 19.78
C ALA A 237 31.03 1.08 20.15
N ALA A 238 31.69 0.04 19.61
CA ALA A 238 33.12 -0.21 19.81
C ALA A 238 34.03 0.94 19.34
N HIS A 239 33.57 1.76 18.39
CA HIS A 239 34.27 2.94 17.88
C HIS A 239 33.75 4.24 18.50
N SER A 240 33.20 4.18 19.72
CA SER A 240 32.67 5.36 20.44
C SER A 240 31.61 6.15 19.64
N GLY A 241 30.87 5.47 18.77
CA GLY A 241 29.85 6.09 17.92
C GLY A 241 30.35 6.60 16.56
N ASP A 242 31.65 6.51 16.25
CA ASP A 242 32.15 6.86 14.93
C ASP A 242 31.87 5.75 13.91
N ALA A 243 31.00 6.05 12.94
CA ALA A 243 30.64 5.16 11.84
C ALA A 243 31.42 5.47 10.54
N SER A 244 32.41 6.37 10.57
CA SER A 244 33.13 6.82 9.38
C SER A 244 33.80 5.67 8.62
N THR A 245 34.39 4.72 9.34
CA THR A 245 35.02 3.50 8.82
C THR A 245 34.01 2.46 8.32
N LEU A 246 32.75 2.54 8.77
CA LEU A 246 31.66 1.64 8.41
C LEU A 246 30.74 2.24 7.33
N ARG A 247 31.11 3.38 6.74
CA ARG A 247 30.25 4.14 5.82
C ARG A 247 29.71 3.29 4.68
N GLU A 248 30.55 2.45 4.08
CA GLU A 248 30.15 1.56 2.98
C GLU A 248 29.16 0.49 3.46
N LEU A 249 29.47 -0.20 4.57
CA LEU A 249 28.60 -1.21 5.18
C LEU A 249 27.23 -0.64 5.59
N VAL A 250 27.23 0.49 6.31
CA VAL A 250 26.02 1.19 6.73
C VAL A 250 25.23 1.68 5.50
N GLY A 251 25.93 2.16 4.46
CA GLY A 251 25.33 2.54 3.19
C GLY A 251 24.59 1.38 2.53
N LEU A 252 25.26 0.22 2.36
CA LEU A 252 24.67 -0.99 1.79
C LEU A 252 23.49 -1.50 2.62
N TYR A 253 23.60 -1.51 3.96
CA TYR A 253 22.51 -1.92 4.85
C TYR A 253 21.30 -0.99 4.73
N ALA A 254 21.54 0.33 4.73
CA ALA A 254 20.50 1.33 4.57
C ALA A 254 19.82 1.24 3.20
N GLU A 255 20.59 1.03 2.12
CA GLU A 255 20.05 0.83 0.77
C GLU A 255 19.26 -0.46 0.64
N MET A 256 19.76 -1.58 1.18
CA MET A 256 19.04 -2.84 1.24
C MET A 256 17.67 -2.64 1.89
N ARG A 257 17.65 -2.07 3.11
CA ARG A 257 16.42 -1.88 3.86
C ARG A 257 15.48 -0.88 3.18
N ARG A 258 16.01 0.22 2.64
CA ARG A 258 15.21 1.26 1.97
C ARG A 258 14.56 0.75 0.70
N ASN A 259 15.29 0.04 -0.16
CA ASN A 259 14.77 -0.47 -1.42
C ASN A 259 13.74 -1.58 -1.20
N ARG A 260 13.93 -2.45 -0.19
CA ARG A 260 12.91 -3.45 0.18
C ARG A 260 11.63 -2.82 0.71
N MET A 261 11.75 -1.82 1.58
CA MET A 261 10.59 -1.15 2.17
C MET A 261 9.82 -0.27 1.20
N ARG A 262 10.52 0.34 0.22
CA ARG A 262 9.98 1.46 -0.56
C ARG A 262 10.15 1.32 -2.09
N GLY A 263 10.75 0.26 -2.62
CA GLY A 263 11.13 0.19 -4.04
C GLY A 263 12.39 1.03 -4.36
N PRO A 264 12.90 1.07 -5.59
CA PRO A 264 13.77 2.16 -6.05
C PRO A 264 12.95 3.44 -6.29
N ILE A 265 13.59 4.61 -6.30
CA ILE A 265 13.03 5.84 -6.87
C ILE A 265 13.77 6.09 -8.18
N SER A 266 13.04 6.32 -9.26
CA SER A 266 13.62 6.80 -10.51
C SER A 266 14.24 8.18 -10.30
N ASP A 267 15.40 8.41 -10.91
CA ASP A 267 16.04 9.71 -11.00
C ASP A 267 15.62 10.39 -12.32
N PRO A 268 15.14 11.65 -12.34
CA PRO A 268 14.95 12.55 -11.20
C PRO A 268 13.84 12.09 -10.25
N VAL A 269 14.07 12.28 -8.94
CA VAL A 269 13.15 11.91 -7.87
C VAL A 269 11.75 12.47 -8.14
N PHE A 270 10.74 11.59 -8.19
CA PHE A 270 9.34 11.90 -8.58
C PHE A 270 9.16 12.52 -9.97
N GLY A 271 10.05 12.20 -10.93
CA GLY A 271 9.96 12.70 -12.29
C GLY A 271 10.34 14.18 -12.44
N GLY A 272 11.11 14.73 -11.48
CA GLY A 272 11.57 16.12 -11.55
C GLY A 272 10.51 17.15 -11.18
N VAL A 273 9.51 16.76 -10.38
CA VAL A 273 8.48 17.68 -9.90
C VAL A 273 9.07 18.77 -9.00
N GLU A 274 8.55 19.99 -9.13
CA GLU A 274 8.87 21.10 -8.22
C GLU A 274 7.98 21.02 -6.98
N TRP A 275 8.60 20.85 -5.81
CA TRP A 275 7.87 20.88 -4.55
C TRP A 275 7.49 22.31 -4.20
N ILE A 276 6.25 22.50 -3.75
CA ILE A 276 5.77 23.81 -3.25
C ILE A 276 5.33 23.71 -1.81
N SER A 277 5.85 24.63 -0.99
CA SER A 277 5.45 24.87 0.38
C SER A 277 4.17 25.71 0.47
N LEU A 278 3.62 25.85 1.68
CA LEU A 278 2.49 26.73 1.96
C LEU A 278 2.72 28.17 1.45
N GLY A 279 3.91 28.73 1.67
CA GLY A 279 4.24 30.10 1.25
C GLY A 279 4.30 30.25 -0.27
N GLU A 280 4.91 29.30 -0.96
CA GLU A 280 4.98 29.30 -2.43
C GLU A 280 3.61 29.09 -3.05
N PHE A 281 2.80 28.20 -2.47
CA PHE A 281 1.41 28.01 -2.89
C PHE A 281 0.61 29.31 -2.72
N ARG A 282 0.71 29.99 -1.57
CA ARG A 282 0.09 31.31 -1.33
C ARG A 282 0.47 32.31 -2.42
N ASN A 283 1.76 32.40 -2.76
CA ASN A 283 2.23 33.33 -3.79
C ASN A 283 1.66 33.01 -5.18
N LYS A 284 1.51 31.72 -5.52
CA LYS A 284 0.96 31.29 -6.81
C LYS A 284 -0.53 31.61 -6.98
N ILE A 285 -1.30 31.67 -5.90
CA ILE A 285 -2.75 31.92 -5.92
C ILE A 285 -3.14 33.37 -5.62
N ALA A 286 -2.20 34.19 -5.15
CA ALA A 286 -2.49 35.56 -4.74
C ALA A 286 -3.01 36.43 -5.89
N GLY A 287 -4.06 37.21 -5.63
CA GLY A 287 -4.73 38.08 -6.59
C GLY A 287 -5.59 37.37 -7.63
N LYS A 288 -5.63 36.03 -7.63
CA LYS A 288 -6.35 35.23 -8.63
C LYS A 288 -7.77 34.91 -8.20
N SER A 289 -8.70 34.96 -9.15
CA SER A 289 -10.05 34.41 -9.00
C SER A 289 -10.00 32.87 -9.02
N ILE A 290 -10.68 32.24 -8.06
CA ILE A 290 -10.65 30.79 -7.90
C ILE A 290 -12.08 30.23 -7.88
N CYS A 291 -12.32 29.16 -8.65
CA CYS A 291 -13.51 28.34 -8.48
C CYS A 291 -13.16 26.91 -8.07
N LEU A 292 -13.91 26.37 -7.11
CA LEU A 292 -13.86 24.96 -6.71
C LEU A 292 -15.07 24.26 -7.32
N ILE A 293 -14.85 23.12 -7.98
CA ILE A 293 -15.92 22.36 -8.64
C ILE A 293 -16.17 21.08 -7.89
N ALA A 294 -17.37 20.93 -7.33
CA ALA A 294 -17.80 19.70 -6.69
C ALA A 294 -18.02 18.56 -7.71
N ASN A 295 -17.91 17.32 -7.23
CA ASN A 295 -18.25 16.13 -8.01
C ASN A 295 -19.74 15.76 -7.83
N SER A 296 -20.64 16.72 -8.08
CA SER A 296 -22.08 16.57 -7.88
C SER A 296 -22.85 16.52 -9.21
N GLN A 297 -24.00 15.85 -9.20
CA GLN A 297 -24.83 15.71 -10.40
C GLN A 297 -25.45 17.04 -10.85
N SER A 298 -25.64 17.99 -9.93
CA SER A 298 -26.08 19.35 -10.24
C SER A 298 -25.15 20.05 -11.22
N VAL A 299 -23.82 19.93 -11.08
CA VAL A 299 -22.88 20.45 -12.08
C VAL A 299 -23.05 19.74 -13.40
N GLY A 300 -23.16 18.41 -13.40
CA GLY A 300 -23.33 17.61 -14.62
C GLY A 300 -24.62 17.89 -15.41
N ARG A 301 -25.61 18.54 -14.80
CA ARG A 301 -26.86 19.00 -15.45
C ARG A 301 -26.82 20.48 -15.83
N SER A 302 -25.75 21.19 -15.51
CA SER A 302 -25.59 22.62 -15.76
C SER A 302 -25.00 22.90 -17.15
N SER A 303 -24.82 24.18 -17.48
CA SER A 303 -24.09 24.65 -18.67
C SER A 303 -23.03 25.68 -18.31
N LEU A 304 -22.42 25.53 -17.13
CA LEU A 304 -21.48 26.50 -16.54
C LEU A 304 -20.06 26.40 -17.10
N GLY A 305 -19.79 25.50 -18.04
CA GLY A 305 -18.41 25.18 -18.44
C GLY A 305 -17.61 26.37 -18.95
N ARG A 306 -18.23 27.27 -19.72
CA ARG A 306 -17.57 28.51 -20.17
C ARG A 306 -17.28 29.47 -19.03
N GLU A 307 -18.18 29.56 -18.05
CA GLU A 307 -18.01 30.44 -16.90
C GLU A 307 -16.93 29.91 -15.94
N ILE A 308 -16.89 28.59 -15.74
CA ILE A 308 -15.83 27.90 -15.01
C ILE A 308 -14.46 28.18 -15.64
N ASP A 309 -14.34 28.03 -16.96
CA ASP A 309 -13.06 28.22 -17.64
C ASP A 309 -12.59 29.70 -17.67
N ALA A 310 -13.45 30.65 -17.27
CA ALA A 310 -13.13 32.08 -17.19
C ALA A 310 -12.44 32.49 -15.87
N TYR A 311 -12.39 31.61 -14.86
CA TYR A 311 -11.63 31.88 -13.63
C TYR A 311 -10.12 31.78 -13.89
N ASP A 312 -9.33 32.50 -13.10
CA ASP A 312 -7.86 32.40 -13.20
C ASP A 312 -7.37 31.02 -12.81
N LEU A 313 -7.99 30.40 -11.79
CA LEU A 313 -7.68 29.06 -11.30
C LEU A 313 -8.93 28.20 -11.12
N VAL A 314 -8.92 27.02 -11.76
CA VAL A 314 -9.95 26.00 -11.63
C VAL A 314 -9.46 24.84 -10.76
N VAL A 315 -10.14 24.60 -9.64
CA VAL A 315 -9.82 23.55 -8.67
C VAL A 315 -10.79 22.37 -8.81
N ARG A 316 -10.25 21.16 -8.92
CA ARG A 316 -11.05 19.91 -8.97
C ARG A 316 -10.58 18.88 -7.96
N PHE A 317 -11.47 17.93 -7.65
CA PHE A 317 -11.25 16.97 -6.57
C PHE A 317 -11.26 15.52 -7.04
N ASN A 318 -10.25 14.76 -6.62
CA ASN A 318 -10.20 13.30 -6.72
C ASN A 318 -10.56 12.80 -8.14
N SER A 319 -11.70 12.12 -8.24
CA SER A 319 -12.19 11.45 -9.45
C SER A 319 -13.11 12.35 -10.29
N TYR A 320 -12.70 13.60 -10.51
CA TYR A 320 -13.49 14.56 -11.28
C TYR A 320 -13.69 14.11 -12.72
N ARG A 321 -14.81 14.51 -13.33
CA ARG A 321 -15.12 14.26 -14.74
C ARG A 321 -15.06 15.56 -15.53
N ILE A 322 -14.38 15.53 -16.68
CA ILE A 322 -14.42 16.62 -17.66
C ILE A 322 -15.58 16.39 -18.62
N ASP A 323 -16.46 17.38 -18.68
CA ASP A 323 -17.62 17.45 -19.56
C ASP A 323 -17.77 18.91 -19.97
N ALA A 324 -17.16 19.27 -21.10
CA ALA A 324 -16.85 20.66 -21.42
C ALA A 324 -18.04 21.65 -21.31
N PRO A 325 -19.27 21.31 -21.74
CA PRO A 325 -20.43 22.20 -21.57
C PRO A 325 -20.80 22.45 -20.10
N ALA A 326 -20.69 21.42 -19.25
CA ALA A 326 -21.16 21.45 -17.88
C ALA A 326 -20.07 21.85 -16.88
N THR A 327 -18.90 21.22 -16.99
CA THR A 327 -17.82 21.31 -16.01
C THR A 327 -16.63 22.13 -16.50
N GLY A 328 -16.61 22.58 -17.75
CA GLY A 328 -15.46 23.26 -18.36
C GLY A 328 -14.34 22.27 -18.76
N ARG A 329 -13.23 22.77 -19.29
CA ARG A 329 -12.08 21.95 -19.73
C ARG A 329 -10.86 22.09 -18.83
N ARG A 330 -10.73 23.20 -18.09
CA ARG A 330 -9.51 23.52 -17.34
C ARG A 330 -9.46 22.80 -16.00
N THR A 331 -8.24 22.45 -15.59
CA THR A 331 -7.89 22.02 -14.23
C THR A 331 -6.50 22.57 -13.92
N ASP A 332 -6.45 23.64 -13.14
CA ASP A 332 -5.19 24.29 -12.77
C ASP A 332 -4.63 23.70 -11.47
N ILE A 333 -5.53 23.33 -10.56
CA ILE A 333 -5.20 22.68 -9.29
C ILE A 333 -6.03 21.42 -9.15
N HIS A 334 -5.38 20.27 -9.02
CA HIS A 334 -6.05 19.03 -8.64
C HIS A 334 -5.75 18.68 -7.19
N VAL A 335 -6.81 18.58 -6.40
CA VAL A 335 -6.77 18.16 -5.00
C VAL A 335 -7.22 16.71 -4.90
N SER A 336 -6.37 15.85 -4.34
CA SER A 336 -6.66 14.41 -4.23
C SER A 336 -6.37 13.87 -2.84
N ILE A 337 -7.04 12.81 -2.41
CA ILE A 337 -6.65 12.04 -1.23
C ILE A 337 -5.62 10.97 -1.62
N HIS A 338 -4.60 10.77 -0.80
CA HIS A 338 -3.53 9.79 -1.05
C HIS A 338 -4.01 8.32 -1.13
N LYS A 339 -5.27 8.04 -0.76
CA LYS A 339 -5.85 6.69 -0.70
C LYS A 339 -6.22 6.11 -2.07
N HIS A 340 -6.46 6.93 -3.09
CA HIS A 340 -6.77 6.49 -4.46
C HIS A 340 -6.03 7.33 -5.50
N GLY A 341 -5.74 6.74 -6.66
CA GLY A 341 -4.96 7.37 -7.74
C GLY A 341 -5.79 7.98 -8.87
N PHE A 342 -7.08 8.26 -8.65
CA PHE A 342 -7.95 8.78 -9.71
C PHE A 342 -7.43 10.10 -10.27
N ASN A 343 -7.27 10.18 -11.59
CA ASN A 343 -6.72 11.33 -12.31
C ASN A 343 -5.29 11.71 -11.90
N TRP A 344 -4.46 10.76 -11.43
CA TRP A 344 -3.04 10.99 -11.12
C TRP A 344 -2.14 10.98 -12.36
N ASP A 345 -2.60 10.36 -13.43
CA ASP A 345 -2.04 10.32 -14.78
C ASP A 345 -2.38 11.58 -15.60
N GLN A 346 -3.47 12.28 -15.26
CA GLN A 346 -3.89 13.49 -15.95
C GLN A 346 -2.97 14.66 -15.62
N HIS A 347 -2.46 15.34 -16.64
CA HIS A 347 -1.58 16.49 -16.47
C HIS A 347 -2.31 17.66 -15.79
N VAL A 348 -1.71 18.20 -14.73
CA VAL A 348 -2.18 19.41 -14.03
C VAL A 348 -1.01 20.30 -13.62
N PRO A 349 -1.12 21.63 -13.65
CA PRO A 349 -0.05 22.51 -13.18
C PRO A 349 0.32 22.26 -11.71
N ILE A 350 -0.67 22.24 -10.81
CA ILE A 350 -0.45 22.01 -9.38
C ILE A 350 -1.26 20.81 -8.89
N ARG A 351 -0.60 19.88 -8.20
CA ARG A 351 -1.25 18.78 -7.51
C ARG A 351 -1.07 18.91 -6.00
N LEU A 352 -2.18 18.91 -5.27
CA LEU A 352 -2.19 18.85 -3.80
C LEU A 352 -2.75 17.50 -3.39
N VAL A 353 -1.97 16.72 -2.65
CA VAL A 353 -2.40 15.41 -2.16
C VAL A 353 -2.55 15.47 -0.65
N PHE A 354 -3.73 15.18 -0.13
CA PHE A 354 -4.00 15.20 1.30
C PHE A 354 -3.90 13.81 1.92
N GLY A 355 -3.46 13.77 3.18
CA GLY A 355 -3.35 12.52 3.94
C GLY A 355 -3.13 12.76 5.44
N GLY A 356 -3.75 11.95 6.28
CA GLY A 356 -3.72 12.16 7.73
C GLY A 356 -2.43 11.70 8.40
N ILE A 357 -1.90 10.57 7.94
CA ILE A 357 -0.72 9.90 8.48
C ILE A 357 0.46 10.17 7.55
N SER A 358 1.53 10.80 8.06
CA SER A 358 2.69 11.21 7.25
C SER A 358 3.35 10.02 6.53
N GLY A 359 3.55 8.90 7.23
CA GLY A 359 4.14 7.69 6.66
C GLY A 359 3.35 7.16 5.45
N ASP A 360 2.06 6.94 5.62
CA ASP A 360 1.18 6.42 4.56
C ASP A 360 1.05 7.40 3.39
N TRP A 361 1.05 8.70 3.66
CA TRP A 361 1.02 9.74 2.64
C TRP A 361 2.30 9.71 1.80
N LYS A 362 3.48 9.70 2.44
CA LYS A 362 4.79 9.59 1.74
C LYS A 362 4.87 8.31 0.92
N TYR A 363 4.38 7.20 1.45
CA TYR A 363 4.30 5.93 0.74
C TYR A 363 3.38 6.02 -0.49
N SER A 364 2.19 6.59 -0.36
CA SER A 364 1.26 6.77 -1.49
C SER A 364 1.85 7.65 -2.59
N LEU A 365 2.44 8.80 -2.24
CA LEU A 365 3.05 9.69 -3.22
C LEU A 365 4.12 8.97 -4.05
N ARG A 366 5.03 8.27 -3.37
CA ARG A 366 6.11 7.52 -4.00
C ARG A 366 5.63 6.46 -4.98
N ASN A 367 4.58 5.73 -4.62
CA ASN A 367 4.16 4.57 -5.41
C ASN A 367 3.13 4.91 -6.49
N ARG A 368 2.56 6.11 -6.49
CA ARG A 368 1.41 6.43 -7.34
C ARG A 368 1.59 7.69 -8.17
N LEU A 369 2.51 8.60 -7.81
CA LEU A 369 2.77 9.77 -8.62
C LEU A 369 3.26 9.34 -10.00
N VAL A 370 2.63 9.89 -11.03
CA VAL A 370 3.02 9.67 -12.41
C VAL A 370 4.02 10.77 -12.80
N PRO A 371 5.26 10.42 -13.19
CA PRO A 371 6.22 11.39 -13.71
C PRO A 371 5.61 12.22 -14.85
N GLY A 372 5.80 13.55 -14.82
CA GLY A 372 5.28 14.46 -15.84
C GLY A 372 3.78 14.77 -15.76
N ALA A 373 3.00 14.13 -14.91
CA ALA A 373 1.56 14.44 -14.75
C ALA A 373 1.29 15.67 -13.87
N GLN A 374 2.33 16.27 -13.30
CA GLN A 374 2.25 17.55 -12.59
C GLN A 374 3.56 18.32 -12.69
N THR A 375 3.45 19.66 -12.75
CA THR A 375 4.62 20.56 -12.64
C THR A 375 4.98 20.79 -11.18
N TYR A 376 3.98 21.09 -10.34
CA TYR A 376 4.16 21.36 -8.92
C TYR A 376 3.43 20.36 -8.04
N LEU A 377 4.06 19.98 -6.92
CA LEU A 377 3.49 19.10 -5.91
C LEU A 377 3.57 19.73 -4.52
N GLY A 378 2.44 19.76 -3.82
CA GLY A 378 2.40 20.24 -2.43
C GLY A 378 3.27 19.39 -1.49
N ASP A 379 4.09 20.05 -0.67
CA ASP A 379 4.94 19.40 0.32
C ASP A 379 4.17 19.00 1.60
N GLU A 380 4.91 18.55 2.61
CA GLU A 380 4.33 18.10 3.88
C GLU A 380 3.59 19.21 4.65
N SER A 381 3.89 20.50 4.40
CA SER A 381 3.16 21.63 4.99
C SER A 381 1.72 21.73 4.49
N LEU A 382 1.46 21.30 3.25
CA LEU A 382 0.14 21.31 2.61
C LEU A 382 -0.63 20.00 2.77
N ARG A 383 -0.05 18.99 3.42
CA ARG A 383 -0.59 17.63 3.52
C ARG A 383 -1.95 17.54 4.21
N TRP A 384 -2.19 18.34 5.25
CA TRP A 384 -3.44 18.26 6.02
C TRP A 384 -3.85 19.64 6.57
N PRO A 385 -4.38 20.53 5.73
CA PRO A 385 -4.55 21.94 6.07
C PRO A 385 -5.24 22.21 7.42
N LEU A 386 -6.43 21.65 7.63
CA LEU A 386 -7.20 21.88 8.86
C LEU A 386 -6.42 21.47 10.13
N ARG A 387 -5.70 20.34 10.06
CA ARG A 387 -5.00 19.75 11.23
C ARG A 387 -3.60 20.32 11.42
N ASN A 388 -2.83 20.45 10.36
CA ASN A 388 -1.42 20.85 10.44
C ASN A 388 -1.26 22.37 10.50
N ILE A 389 -1.99 23.09 9.65
CA ILE A 389 -1.90 24.56 9.55
C ILE A 389 -2.84 25.18 10.58
N GLY A 390 -4.12 24.76 10.55
CA GLY A 390 -5.14 25.28 11.48
C GLY A 390 -4.95 24.83 12.92
N ARG A 391 -4.19 23.75 13.17
CA ARG A 391 -4.03 23.12 14.49
C ARG A 391 -5.37 22.77 15.15
N ILE A 392 -6.41 22.53 14.35
CA ILE A 392 -7.73 22.16 14.85
C ILE A 392 -7.72 20.66 15.16
N GLY A 393 -7.78 20.30 16.43
CA GLY A 393 -7.79 18.90 16.87
C GLY A 393 -9.12 18.19 16.68
N ALA A 394 -9.13 16.87 16.92
CA ALA A 394 -10.34 16.06 16.85
C ALA A 394 -11.40 16.42 17.91
N SER A 395 -11.02 17.13 18.98
CA SER A 395 -11.97 17.63 19.97
C SER A 395 -12.85 18.76 19.42
N ALA A 396 -12.30 19.63 18.60
CA ALA A 396 -13.01 20.77 18.01
C ALA A 396 -13.69 20.41 16.68
N TRP A 397 -13.13 19.46 15.94
CA TRP A 397 -13.71 18.93 14.71
C TRP A 397 -13.52 17.41 14.69
N PRO A 398 -14.47 16.61 15.18
CA PRO A 398 -14.27 15.16 15.32
C PRO A 398 -14.16 14.41 13.99
N ALA A 399 -14.91 14.84 12.98
CA ALA A 399 -14.93 14.19 11.67
C ALA A 399 -13.60 14.32 10.91
N ILE A 400 -13.34 13.40 9.99
CA ILE A 400 -12.24 13.57 9.04
C ILE A 400 -12.71 14.58 7.99
N PRO A 401 -12.03 15.73 7.79
CA PRO A 401 -12.46 16.71 6.78
C PRO A 401 -12.30 16.16 5.36
N THR A 402 -13.22 16.50 4.47
CA THR A 402 -13.17 16.13 3.06
C THR A 402 -12.02 16.83 2.33
N SER A 403 -11.63 16.32 1.15
CA SER A 403 -10.66 17.02 0.30
C SER A 403 -11.16 18.41 -0.12
N GLY A 404 -12.47 18.51 -0.39
CA GLY A 404 -13.13 19.78 -0.70
C GLY A 404 -12.97 20.79 0.43
N PHE A 405 -13.31 20.38 1.66
CA PHE A 405 -13.23 21.25 2.82
C PHE A 405 -11.81 21.62 3.22
N ASN A 406 -10.84 20.70 3.16
CA ASN A 406 -9.43 21.05 3.42
C ASN A 406 -8.91 22.11 2.45
N MET A 407 -9.27 22.00 1.16
CA MET A 407 -8.87 22.99 0.17
C MET A 407 -9.56 24.33 0.40
N LEU A 408 -10.86 24.29 0.69
CA LEU A 408 -11.63 25.50 0.96
C LEU A 408 -11.09 26.23 2.20
N TRP A 409 -10.88 25.51 3.29
CA TRP A 409 -10.31 26.03 4.52
C TRP A 409 -8.92 26.64 4.26
N LEU A 410 -8.08 25.97 3.45
CA LEU A 410 -6.76 26.48 3.10
C LEU A 410 -6.84 27.82 2.34
N LEU A 411 -7.74 27.93 1.36
CA LEU A 411 -7.92 29.15 0.58
C LEU A 411 -8.49 30.30 1.42
N ASP A 412 -9.42 29.99 2.33
CA ASP A 412 -9.95 30.96 3.28
C ASP A 412 -8.86 31.43 4.25
N PHE A 413 -8.11 30.50 4.84
CA PHE A 413 -7.00 30.80 5.75
C PHE A 413 -5.90 31.66 5.11
N LEU A 414 -5.57 31.39 3.85
CA LEU A 414 -4.53 32.15 3.15
C LEU A 414 -4.98 33.57 2.79
N ASP A 415 -6.28 33.77 2.56
CA ASP A 415 -6.95 35.06 2.31
C ASP A 415 -6.20 35.97 1.32
N VAL A 416 -5.85 35.42 0.16
CA VAL A 416 -5.12 36.15 -0.90
C VAL A 416 -5.85 36.20 -2.23
N SER A 417 -6.99 35.54 -2.35
CA SER A 417 -7.78 35.46 -3.58
C SER A 417 -9.00 36.38 -3.46
N PRO A 418 -9.11 37.40 -4.34
CA PRO A 418 -10.19 38.39 -4.24
C PRO A 418 -11.57 37.82 -4.58
N LYS A 419 -11.61 36.67 -5.27
CA LYS A 419 -12.84 35.99 -5.64
C LYS A 419 -12.72 34.50 -5.37
N LEU A 420 -13.67 33.94 -4.61
CA LEU A 420 -13.69 32.52 -4.25
C LEU A 420 -15.11 31.95 -4.35
N ASP A 421 -15.34 31.15 -5.39
CA ASP A 421 -16.63 30.55 -5.66
C ASP A 421 -16.61 29.02 -5.56
N LEU A 422 -17.68 28.46 -5.00
CA LEU A 422 -17.95 27.03 -4.91
C LEU A 422 -19.05 26.69 -5.91
N ILE A 423 -18.74 25.86 -6.89
CA ILE A 423 -19.67 25.47 -7.96
C ILE A 423 -20.15 24.03 -7.72
N GLY A 424 -21.47 23.89 -7.56
CA GLY A 424 -22.14 22.60 -7.34
C GLY A 424 -21.96 21.99 -5.95
N PHE A 425 -21.57 22.77 -4.95
CA PHE A 425 -21.43 22.30 -3.56
C PHE A 425 -22.83 22.12 -2.92
N ASP A 426 -23.50 21.04 -3.29
CA ASP A 426 -24.78 20.59 -2.73
C ASP A 426 -24.63 19.47 -1.70
N PHE A 427 -23.40 19.22 -1.24
CA PHE A 427 -23.08 18.21 -0.23
C PHE A 427 -23.60 16.80 -0.58
N TYR A 428 -23.61 16.48 -1.88
CA TYR A 428 -24.09 15.23 -2.46
C TYR A 428 -25.60 15.02 -2.40
N GLU A 429 -26.40 16.06 -2.14
CA GLU A 429 -27.86 16.00 -2.23
C GLU A 429 -28.33 15.57 -3.64
N SER A 430 -27.62 15.98 -4.70
CA SER A 430 -27.93 15.57 -6.08
C SER A 430 -27.30 14.24 -6.52
N GLY A 431 -26.47 13.63 -5.66
CA GLY A 431 -25.66 12.47 -6.01
C GLY A 431 -24.30 12.83 -6.63
N ALA A 432 -23.49 11.81 -6.94
CA ALA A 432 -22.11 11.98 -7.40
C ALA A 432 -21.99 12.05 -8.93
N TYR A 433 -21.16 12.97 -9.43
CA TYR A 433 -20.74 13.07 -10.83
C TYR A 433 -19.23 12.90 -10.96
N ARG A 434 -18.79 11.70 -11.33
CA ARG A 434 -17.40 11.25 -11.31
C ARG A 434 -17.08 10.40 -12.55
N ILE A 435 -15.80 10.08 -12.74
CA ILE A 435 -15.40 9.03 -13.70
C ILE A 435 -16.02 7.67 -13.33
N GLN A 436 -16.21 6.80 -14.32
CA GLN A 436 -17.00 5.57 -14.20
C GLN A 436 -16.43 4.60 -13.15
N GLU A 437 -15.11 4.52 -13.04
CA GLU A 437 -14.38 3.66 -12.11
C GLU A 437 -14.69 4.04 -10.66
N ALA A 438 -14.81 5.34 -10.39
CA ALA A 438 -15.08 5.87 -9.07
C ALA A 438 -16.56 5.80 -8.67
N MET A 439 -17.48 5.64 -9.63
CA MET A 439 -18.91 5.47 -9.35
C MET A 439 -19.23 4.16 -8.62
N LYS A 440 -18.33 3.17 -8.69
CA LYS A 440 -18.44 1.89 -7.97
C LYS A 440 -18.13 2.02 -6.47
N MET A 441 -17.59 3.17 -6.03
CA MET A 441 -17.21 3.39 -4.65
C MET A 441 -18.29 4.16 -3.90
N PRO A 442 -18.72 3.70 -2.72
CA PRO A 442 -19.70 4.42 -1.92
C PRO A 442 -19.14 5.77 -1.47
N ILE A 443 -20.01 6.77 -1.36
CA ILE A 443 -19.67 8.01 -0.67
C ILE A 443 -19.40 7.65 0.80
N THR A 444 -18.18 7.90 1.27
CA THR A 444 -17.79 7.44 2.60
C THR A 444 -18.50 8.22 3.70
N SER A 445 -19.00 7.49 4.71
CA SER A 445 -19.68 8.03 5.89
C SER A 445 -18.72 8.53 6.97
N VAL A 446 -17.40 8.39 6.79
CA VAL A 446 -16.41 8.92 7.76
C VAL A 446 -16.30 10.45 7.73
N HIS A 447 -16.90 11.08 6.73
CA HIS A 447 -17.02 12.52 6.61
C HIS A 447 -18.37 12.98 7.16
N GLU A 448 -18.36 14.05 7.95
CA GLU A 448 -19.56 14.74 8.39
C GLU A 448 -19.77 15.99 7.54
N TYR A 449 -20.61 15.89 6.52
CA TYR A 449 -20.88 16.98 5.59
C TYR A 449 -21.68 18.13 6.21
N THR A 450 -22.38 17.87 7.33
CA THR A 450 -23.21 18.87 8.02
C THR A 450 -22.36 20.01 8.58
N SER A 451 -21.29 19.70 9.31
CA SER A 451 -20.40 20.74 9.87
C SER A 451 -19.68 21.52 8.78
N GLU A 452 -19.25 20.84 7.71
CA GLU A 452 -18.64 21.49 6.54
C GLU A 452 -19.63 22.45 5.87
N LYS A 453 -20.90 22.03 5.69
CA LYS A 453 -21.98 22.87 5.15
C LYS A 453 -22.22 24.09 6.02
N THR A 454 -22.36 23.93 7.33
CA THR A 454 -22.55 25.07 8.25
C THR A 454 -21.42 26.08 8.12
N TRP A 455 -20.16 25.61 8.15
CA TRP A 455 -18.99 26.49 8.04
C TRP A 455 -18.96 27.28 6.71
N VAL A 456 -19.35 26.65 5.61
CA VAL A 456 -19.45 27.27 4.28
C VAL A 456 -20.54 28.35 4.28
N MET A 457 -21.73 28.02 4.79
CA MET A 457 -22.88 28.91 4.75
C MET A 457 -22.70 30.14 5.64
N GLU A 458 -21.97 30.01 6.76
CA GLU A 458 -21.60 31.15 7.62
C GLU A 458 -20.70 32.18 6.92
N ARG A 459 -19.99 31.78 5.86
CA ARG A 459 -19.06 32.63 5.10
C ARG A 459 -19.61 33.04 3.73
N ALA A 460 -20.78 32.55 3.34
CA ALA A 460 -21.36 32.84 2.05
C ALA A 460 -21.83 34.30 1.98
N GLN A 461 -21.35 35.04 0.99
CA GLN A 461 -21.85 36.38 0.66
C GLN A 461 -23.03 36.33 -0.31
N SER A 462 -23.05 35.34 -1.21
CA SER A 462 -24.21 35.07 -2.05
C SER A 462 -24.36 33.59 -2.35
N VAL A 463 -25.61 33.15 -2.52
CA VAL A 463 -25.96 31.76 -2.77
C VAL A 463 -27.00 31.71 -3.89
N THR A 464 -26.74 30.85 -4.87
CA THR A 464 -27.66 30.47 -5.95
C THR A 464 -27.74 28.96 -6.01
N ASP A 465 -28.61 28.41 -6.86
CA ASP A 465 -28.78 26.96 -7.02
C ASP A 465 -27.49 26.21 -7.38
N THR A 466 -26.53 26.89 -8.03
CA THR A 466 -25.31 26.26 -8.55
C THR A 466 -24.01 26.88 -8.07
N ARG A 467 -24.06 28.05 -7.42
CA ARG A 467 -22.88 28.79 -6.92
C ARG A 467 -23.10 29.28 -5.50
N ILE A 468 -22.11 29.05 -4.66
CA ILE A 468 -21.92 29.73 -3.37
C ILE A 468 -20.68 30.61 -3.50
N SER A 469 -20.83 31.92 -3.32
CA SER A 469 -19.73 32.88 -3.36
C SER A 469 -19.34 33.28 -1.95
N LEU A 470 -18.06 33.18 -1.62
CA LEU A 470 -17.53 33.56 -0.29
C LEU A 470 -16.96 34.98 -0.26
N ARG A 471 -16.54 35.50 -1.41
CA ARG A 471 -16.10 36.88 -1.67
C ARG A 471 -15.88 37.09 -3.15
#